data_AF-A0A4S2A7R1-F1
#
_entry.id   AF-A0A4S2A7R1-F1
#
_cell.length_a   1.000
_cell.length_b   1.000
_cell.length_c   1.000
_cell.angle_alpha   90.00
_cell.angle_beta   90.00
_cell.angle_gamma   90.00
#
_symmetry.space_group_name_H-M   'P 1'
#
loop_
_entity.id
_entity.type
_entity.pdbx_description
1 polymer ?
#
loop_
_entity_poly.entity_id
_entity_poly.type
_entity_poly.pdbx_seq_one_letter_code
_entity_poly.pdbx_strand_id
1 'polypeptide(L)'
;MAVYGINKEGVEALNQLANDLSNVNNDIADDGKKLKNTVSGLGDALGIYEDQILDVIESVNNVQEKGRESIEQLAGKVRKMATDADAIVSAGLG
;
A
#
# COMPACT_ATOMS: atom_id res chain seq x y z
N MET A 1 -25.75 -21.05 18.09
CA MET A 1 -25.36 -19.91 17.24
C MET A 1 -23.88 -20.09 16.95
N ALA A 2 -23.45 -20.01 15.69
CA ALA A 2 -22.03 -19.94 15.41
C ALA A 2 -21.55 -18.59 15.95
N VAL A 3 -20.72 -18.61 16.99
CA VAL A 3 -19.98 -17.42 17.41
C VAL A 3 -19.09 -17.09 16.22
N TYR A 4 -19.34 -15.97 15.54
CA TYR A 4 -18.37 -15.45 14.60
C TYR A 4 -17.12 -15.22 15.44
N GLY A 5 -16.01 -15.93 15.21
CA GLY A 5 -14.82 -15.86 16.07
C GLY A 5 -14.05 -14.54 15.96
N ILE A 6 -14.76 -13.42 15.86
CA ILE A 6 -14.28 -12.06 15.64
C ILE A 6 -14.54 -11.28 16.91
N ASN A 7 -13.46 -10.94 17.61
CA ASN A 7 -13.48 -10.11 18.81
C ASN A 7 -12.98 -8.69 18.48
N LYS A 8 -12.94 -7.82 19.50
CA LYS A 8 -12.45 -6.45 19.37
C LYS A 8 -11.00 -6.37 18.87
N GLU A 9 -10.14 -7.30 19.29
CA GLU A 9 -8.75 -7.39 18.82
C GLU A 9 -8.68 -7.67 17.31
N GLY A 10 -9.58 -8.51 16.78
CA GLY A 10 -9.70 -8.78 15.35
C GLY A 10 -10.11 -7.55 14.56
N VAL A 11 -11.02 -6.72 15.09
CA VAL A 11 -11.41 -5.44 14.48
C VAL A 11 -10.22 -4.47 14.43
N GLU A 12 -9.47 -4.37 15.52
CA GLU A 12 -8.26 -3.53 15.60
C GLU A 12 -7.18 -4.01 14.61
N ALA A 13 -6.97 -5.32 14.51
CA ALA A 13 -6.03 -5.91 13.55
C ALA A 13 -6.41 -5.62 12.09
N LEU A 14 -7.69 -5.69 11.73
CA LEU A 14 -8.15 -5.35 10.37
C LEU A 14 -7.95 -3.86 10.07
N ASN A 15 -8.26 -2.97 11.02
CA ASN A 15 -7.99 -1.54 10.85
C ASN A 15 -6.50 -1.25 10.67
N GLN A 16 -5.65 -1.89 11.48
CA GLN A 16 -4.20 -1.76 11.35
C GLN A 16 -3.72 -2.23 9.97
N LEU A 17 -4.16 -3.42 9.54
CA LEU A 17 -3.80 -3.96 8.22
C LEU A 17 -4.20 -3.02 7.07
N ALA A 18 -5.40 -2.44 7.12
CA ALA A 18 -5.81 -1.48 6.10
C ALA A 18 -4.94 -0.21 6.05
N ASN A 19 -4.46 0.25 7.21
CA ASN A 19 -3.53 1.36 7.31
C ASN A 19 -2.15 0.96 6.78
N ASP A 20 -1.64 -0.21 7.16
CA ASP A 20 -0.36 -0.72 6.67
C ASP A 20 -0.35 -0.85 5.15
N LEU A 21 -1.43 -1.36 4.54
CA LEU A 21 -1.59 -1.42 3.09
C LEU A 21 -1.55 -0.03 2.44
N SER A 22 -2.16 0.96 3.08
CA SER A 22 -2.14 2.35 2.58
C SER A 22 -0.75 2.97 2.70
N ASN A 23 -0.02 2.67 3.78
CA ASN A 23 1.34 3.13 4.01
C ASN A 23 2.32 2.53 2.99
N VAL A 24 2.23 1.22 2.74
CA VAL A 24 3.05 0.54 1.71
C VAL A 24 2.92 1.23 0.35
N ASN A 25 1.71 1.62 -0.05
CA ASN A 25 1.49 2.35 -1.31
C ASN A 25 2.19 3.72 -1.35
N ASN A 26 2.15 4.44 -0.23
CA ASN A 26 2.79 5.76 -0.15
C ASN A 26 4.31 5.62 -0.13
N ASP A 27 4.84 4.69 0.65
CA ASP A 27 6.27 4.43 0.79
C ASP A 27 6.89 4.04 -0.57
N ILE A 28 6.26 3.12 -1.29
CA ILE A 28 6.70 2.70 -2.63
C ILE A 28 6.74 3.91 -3.59
N ALA A 29 5.69 4.73 -3.61
CA ALA A 29 5.63 5.89 -4.48
C ALA A 29 6.70 6.94 -4.14
N ASP A 30 6.97 7.16 -2.86
CA ASP A 30 7.97 8.11 -2.41
C ASP A 30 9.39 7.61 -2.65
N ASP A 31 9.65 6.32 -2.45
CA ASP A 31 10.95 5.72 -2.76
C ASP A 31 11.24 5.69 -4.27
N GLY A 32 10.23 5.45 -5.10
CA GLY A 32 10.33 5.58 -6.57
C GLY A 32 10.72 7.00 -7.02
N LYS A 33 10.15 8.03 -6.39
CA LYS A 33 10.52 9.44 -6.63
C LYS A 33 11.92 9.75 -6.12
N LYS A 34 12.28 9.30 -4.91
CA LYS A 34 13.62 9.49 -4.36
C LYS A 34 14.68 8.87 -5.25
N LEU A 35 14.43 7.66 -5.78
CA LEU A 35 15.36 6.99 -6.69
C LEU A 35 15.54 7.78 -7.99
N LYS A 36 14.45 8.22 -8.63
CA LYS A 36 14.50 9.07 -9.82
C LYS A 36 15.32 10.34 -9.56
N ASN A 37 15.03 11.06 -8.47
CA ASN A 37 15.75 12.28 -8.10
C ASN A 37 17.23 12.03 -7.79
N THR A 38 17.56 10.89 -7.15
CA THR A 38 18.94 10.53 -6.84
C THR A 38 19.72 10.32 -8.14
N VAL A 39 19.16 9.58 -9.10
CA VAL A 39 19.82 9.32 -10.39
C VAL A 39 19.97 10.60 -11.20
N SER A 40 18.91 11.40 -11.34
CA SER A 40 19.00 12.69 -12.02
C SER A 40 19.98 13.67 -11.34
N GLY A 41 20.19 13.54 -10.03
CA GLY A 41 21.16 14.34 -9.28
C GLY A 41 22.63 13.93 -9.51
N LEU A 42 22.88 12.75 -10.08
CA LEU A 42 24.22 12.31 -10.47
C LEU A 42 24.67 12.97 -11.80
N GLY A 43 23.72 13.39 -12.63
CA GLY A 43 23.94 14.08 -13.90
C GLY A 43 24.96 13.40 -14.81
N ASP A 44 25.79 14.21 -15.47
CA ASP A 44 26.78 13.77 -16.47
C ASP A 44 27.77 12.70 -15.98
N ALA A 45 27.87 12.45 -14.67
CA ALA A 45 28.74 11.40 -14.11
C ALA A 45 28.38 9.99 -14.62
N LEU A 46 27.13 9.77 -15.00
CA LEU A 46 26.65 8.50 -15.56
C LEU A 46 26.73 8.45 -17.10
N GLY A 47 26.89 9.61 -17.75
CA GLY A 47 26.92 9.74 -19.20
C GLY A 47 25.72 9.06 -19.85
N ILE A 48 25.97 8.27 -20.91
CA ILE A 48 24.92 7.59 -21.67
C ILE A 48 24.06 6.59 -20.88
N TYR A 49 24.52 6.19 -19.68
CA TYR A 49 23.78 5.25 -18.86
C TYR A 49 22.69 5.93 -18.02
N GLU A 50 22.72 7.26 -17.86
CA GLU A 50 21.71 7.98 -17.11
C GLU A 50 20.31 7.74 -17.68
N ASP A 51 20.13 8.01 -18.98
CA ASP A 51 18.85 7.83 -19.68
C ASP A 51 18.35 6.38 -19.58
N GLN A 52 19.25 5.41 -19.77
CA GLN A 52 18.90 3.98 -19.67
C GLN A 52 18.42 3.59 -18.27
N ILE A 53 19.03 4.15 -17.22
CA ILE A 53 18.64 3.90 -15.83
C ILE A 53 17.31 4.62 -15.53
N LEU A 54 17.15 5.85 -15.98
CA LEU A 54 15.93 6.63 -15.79
C LEU A 54 14.73 5.98 -16.49
N ASP A 55 14.91 5.43 -17.69
CA ASP A 55 13.87 4.67 -18.42
C ASP A 55 13.41 3.44 -17.62
N VAL A 56 14.36 2.70 -17.02
CA VAL A 56 14.04 1.55 -16.17
C VAL A 56 13.31 2.00 -14.91
N ILE A 57 13.74 3.06 -14.25
CA ILE A 57 13.07 3.63 -13.07
C ILE A 57 11.65 4.06 -13.42
N GLU A 58 11.45 4.72 -14.56
CA GLU A 58 10.13 5.16 -15.01
C GLU A 58 9.21 3.97 -15.30
N SER A 59 9.73 2.92 -15.94
CA SER A 59 9.01 1.66 -16.14
C SER A 59 8.57 1.02 -14.81
N VAL A 60 9.48 0.96 -13.82
CA VAL A 60 9.18 0.45 -12.48
C VAL A 60 8.09 1.29 -11.80
N ASN A 61 8.22 2.61 -11.81
CA ASN A 61 7.25 3.53 -11.20
C ASN A 61 5.87 3.39 -11.86
N ASN A 62 5.80 3.26 -13.18
CA ASN A 62 4.56 3.05 -13.92
C ASN A 62 3.88 1.71 -13.56
N VAL A 63 4.66 0.64 -13.36
CA VAL A 63 4.12 -0.65 -12.89
C VAL A 63 3.62 -0.54 -11.46
N GLN A 64 4.35 0.16 -10.59
CA GLN A 64 3.95 0.39 -9.20
C GLN A 64 2.67 1.23 -9.10
N GLU A 65 2.48 2.23 -9.96
CA GLU A 65 1.26 3.03 -10.01
C GLU A 65 0.02 2.16 -10.32
N LYS A 66 0.14 1.19 -11.23
CA LYS A 66 -0.93 0.20 -11.47
C LYS A 66 -1.14 -0.74 -10.29
N GLY A 67 -0.06 -1.16 -9.63
CA GLY A 67 -0.11 -1.98 -8.41
C GLY A 67 -0.81 -1.26 -7.25
N ARG A 68 -0.63 0.07 -7.17
CA ARG A 68 -1.22 0.94 -6.15
C ARG A 68 -2.74 0.81 -6.09
N GLU A 69 -3.40 0.87 -7.24
CA GLU A 69 -4.87 0.72 -7.32
C GLU A 69 -5.33 -0.62 -6.72
N SER A 70 -4.61 -1.71 -6.98
CA SER A 70 -4.95 -3.03 -6.45
C SER A 70 -4.82 -3.09 -4.92
N ILE A 71 -3.78 -2.45 -4.37
CA ILE A 71 -3.57 -2.35 -2.92
C ILE A 71 -4.60 -1.41 -2.28
N GLU A 72 -4.97 -0.31 -2.93
CA GLU A 72 -6.05 0.59 -2.45
C GLU A 72 -7.39 -0.14 -2.40
N GLN A 73 -7.71 -0.94 -3.43
CA GLN A 73 -8.90 -1.79 -3.42
C GLN A 73 -8.87 -2.82 -2.29
N LEU A 74 -7.71 -3.45 -2.03
CA LEU A 74 -7.55 -4.38 -0.92
C LEU A 74 -7.73 -3.66 0.43
N ALA A 75 -7.09 -2.51 0.62
CA ALA A 75 -7.22 -1.70 1.83
C ALA A 75 -8.68 -1.30 2.08
N GLY A 76 -9.41 -0.90 1.03
CA GLY A 76 -10.84 -0.59 1.11
C GLY A 76 -11.69 -1.80 1.52
N LYS A 77 -11.41 -2.98 0.96
CA LYS A 77 -12.09 -4.24 1.36
C LYS A 77 -11.81 -4.58 2.82
N VAL A 78 -10.55 -4.48 3.27
CA VAL A 78 -10.16 -4.76 4.66
C VAL A 78 -10.80 -3.77 5.63
N ARG A 79 -10.88 -2.46 5.29
CA ARG A 79 -11.62 -1.48 6.11
C ARG A 79 -13.10 -1.85 6.23
N LYS A 80 -13.73 -2.25 5.13
CA LYS A 80 -15.12 -2.69 5.15
C LYS A 80 -15.29 -3.91 6.06
N MET A 81 -14.41 -4.89 5.99
CA MET A 81 -14.42 -6.04 6.90
C MET A 81 -14.29 -5.61 8.36
N ALA A 82 -13.45 -4.61 8.66
CA ALA A 82 -13.32 -4.06 10.01
C ALA A 82 -14.63 -3.41 10.48
N THR A 83 -15.29 -2.60 9.63
CA THR A 83 -16.60 -2.00 9.94
C THR A 83 -17.68 -3.07 10.17
N ASP A 84 -17.75 -4.06 9.29
CA ASP A 84 -18.74 -5.14 9.39
C ASP A 84 -18.50 -5.98 10.67
N ALA A 85 -17.24 -6.26 11.00
CA ALA A 85 -16.83 -6.95 12.21
C ALA A 85 -17.17 -6.16 13.48
N ASP A 86 -16.92 -4.85 13.50
CA ASP A 86 -17.23 -3.98 14.64
C ASP A 86 -18.73 -3.94 14.94
N ALA A 87 -19.57 -3.93 13.91
CA ALA A 87 -21.02 -3.99 14.05
C ALA A 87 -21.48 -5.33 14.69
N ILE A 88 -20.87 -6.45 14.30
CA ILE A 88 -21.16 -7.78 14.85
C ILE A 88 -20.74 -7.86 16.33
N VAL A 89 -19.51 -7.41 16.64
CA VAL A 89 -18.99 -7.37 18.02
C VAL A 89 -19.87 -6.48 18.90
N SER A 90 -20.24 -5.30 18.41
CA SER A 90 -21.09 -4.35 19.14
C SER A 90 -22.51 -4.87 19.38
N ALA A 91 -23.01 -5.75 18.52
CA ALA A 91 -24.30 -6.44 18.70
C ALA A 91 -24.23 -7.62 19.71
N GLY A 92 -23.04 -7.93 20.25
CA GLY A 92 -22.83 -9.08 21.13
C GLY A 92 -22.86 -10.43 20.40
N LEU A 93 -22.59 -10.42 19.10
CA LEU A 93 -22.63 -11.59 18.21
C LEU A 93 -21.24 -12.06 17.74
N GLY A 94 -20.19 -11.34 18.15
CA GLY A 94 -18.78 -11.68 17.94
C GLY A 94 -18.16 -12.44 19.11
#